data_AF-A0A5J4UHK0-F1
#
_entry.id   AF-A0A5J4UHK0-F1
#
_cell.length_a   1.000
_cell.length_b   1.000
_cell.length_c   1.000
_cell.angle_alpha   90.00
_cell.angle_beta   90.00
_cell.angle_gamma   90.00
#
_symmetry.space_group_name_H-M   'P 1'
#
loop_
_entity.id
_entity.type
_entity.pdbx_description
1 polymer ?
#
loop_
_entity_poly.entity_id
_entity_poly.type
_entity_poly.pdbx_seq_one_letter_code
_entity_poly.pdbx_strand_id
1 'polypeptide(L)'
;MELKQAAKDFVNGFDDRKGMFPYEAFNIDNVYEVLSKSEPFTMEDFNSSLKKTKISELDYQIYLEDVKRLHQHRVKNRWDYLQFYDEQDTYIMIKPLMTLINLQFKYKIDMFSFMSMEACSNAIKYVKAYEDIDVNGVYPKFEDNSQKFYLTENYWQSKVKGYLSQDKHQKRDSTNNVQDSDYNYFKQLFKGSNCSICGCKFTFDNKPTLDKIDNSKGHSKDNVQPCCSCTRVSLDNLYPQSTLTKSYQSYLNSSQMTPKLN
;
A
#
# COMPACT_ATOMS: atom_id res chain seq x y z
N MET A 1 -17.82 6.97 -7.59
CA MET A 1 -18.54 5.71 -7.87
C MET A 1 -19.48 5.47 -6.71
N GLU A 2 -20.77 5.22 -6.97
CA GLU A 2 -21.73 4.92 -5.89
C GLU A 2 -21.54 3.49 -5.39
N LEU A 3 -21.77 3.24 -4.10
CA LEU A 3 -21.59 1.94 -3.45
C LEU A 3 -22.36 0.82 -4.18
N LYS A 4 -23.62 1.09 -4.56
CA LYS A 4 -24.47 0.16 -5.29
C LYS A 4 -23.90 -0.15 -6.68
N GLN A 5 -23.32 0.83 -7.35
CA GLN A 5 -22.71 0.60 -8.67
C GLN A 5 -21.46 -0.26 -8.54
N ALA A 6 -20.59 0.05 -7.57
CA ALA A 6 -19.42 -0.77 -7.29
C ALA A 6 -19.82 -2.22 -6.98
N ALA A 7 -20.84 -2.43 -6.13
CA ALA A 7 -21.27 -3.76 -5.79
C ALA A 7 -21.84 -4.56 -6.98
N LYS A 8 -22.53 -3.88 -7.92
CA LYS A 8 -22.98 -4.50 -9.18
C LYS A 8 -21.81 -4.88 -10.10
N ASP A 9 -20.81 -4.01 -10.19
CA ASP A 9 -19.68 -4.21 -11.11
C ASP A 9 -18.77 -5.37 -10.66
N PHE A 10 -18.68 -5.63 -9.34
CA PHE A 10 -17.80 -6.65 -8.76
C PHE A 10 -18.51 -7.95 -8.32
N VAL A 11 -19.83 -8.04 -8.43
CA VAL A 11 -20.61 -9.21 -7.96
C VAL A 11 -21.66 -9.64 -8.99
N ASN A 12 -21.53 -10.87 -9.51
CA ASN A 12 -22.57 -11.51 -10.32
C ASN A 12 -23.78 -11.86 -9.43
N GLY A 13 -24.98 -11.42 -9.83
CA GLY A 13 -26.21 -11.68 -9.09
C GLY A 13 -26.37 -10.81 -7.84
N PHE A 14 -26.05 -9.51 -7.96
CA PHE A 14 -26.24 -8.53 -6.90
C PHE A 14 -27.68 -8.55 -6.38
N ASP A 15 -27.81 -8.76 -5.07
CA ASP A 15 -29.08 -8.85 -4.36
C ASP A 15 -29.18 -7.62 -3.46
N ASP A 16 -29.99 -6.63 -3.87
CA ASP A 16 -30.11 -5.31 -3.24
C ASP A 16 -30.95 -5.36 -1.95
N ARG A 17 -30.64 -6.30 -1.04
CA ARG A 17 -31.33 -6.48 0.24
C ARG A 17 -31.09 -5.36 1.26
N LYS A 18 -30.50 -4.23 0.85
CA LYS A 18 -30.23 -3.05 1.69
C LYS A 18 -31.52 -2.49 2.30
N GLY A 19 -32.67 -2.65 1.64
CA GLY A 19 -33.91 -2.02 2.04
C GLY A 19 -33.85 -0.49 1.89
N MET A 20 -34.82 0.21 2.47
CA MET A 20 -34.95 1.66 2.39
C MET A 20 -34.94 2.30 3.78
N PHE A 21 -34.26 3.44 3.93
CA PHE A 21 -34.19 4.14 5.21
C PHE A 21 -34.45 5.64 5.06
N PRO A 22 -35.25 6.27 5.93
CA PRO A 22 -35.56 7.68 5.87
C PRO A 22 -34.51 8.51 6.63
N TYR A 23 -33.50 9.00 5.90
CA TYR A 23 -32.36 9.72 6.48
C TYR A 23 -32.71 11.07 7.14
N GLU A 24 -33.82 11.69 6.76
CA GLU A 24 -34.24 13.01 7.27
C GLU A 24 -35.34 12.89 8.36
N ALA A 25 -35.71 11.68 8.78
CA ALA A 25 -36.81 11.45 9.73
C ALA A 25 -36.53 11.92 11.16
N PHE A 26 -35.26 12.08 11.53
CA PHE A 26 -34.84 12.50 12.86
C PHE A 26 -33.55 13.31 12.84
N ASN A 27 -33.27 13.98 13.94
CA ASN A 27 -32.07 14.76 14.18
C ASN A 27 -31.56 14.50 15.61
N ILE A 28 -30.51 15.21 16.00
CA ILE A 28 -29.86 15.04 17.32
C ILE A 28 -30.84 15.29 18.48
N ASP A 29 -31.81 16.18 18.29
CA ASP A 29 -32.73 16.61 19.34
C ASP A 29 -33.88 15.61 19.56
N ASN A 30 -34.33 14.89 18.52
CA ASN A 30 -35.48 13.99 18.58
C ASN A 30 -35.18 12.51 18.32
N VAL A 31 -33.92 12.13 18.09
CA VAL A 31 -33.50 10.75 17.73
C VAL A 31 -34.09 9.69 18.65
N TYR A 32 -34.04 9.89 19.97
CA TYR A 32 -34.55 8.94 20.95
C TYR A 32 -36.06 8.80 20.87
N GLU A 33 -36.79 9.90 20.69
CA GLU A 33 -38.25 9.87 20.56
C GLU A 33 -38.66 9.15 19.28
N VAL A 34 -38.04 9.52 18.15
CA VAL A 34 -38.40 8.97 16.83
C VAL A 34 -38.04 7.50 16.72
N LEU A 35 -36.85 7.08 17.15
CA LEU A 35 -36.37 5.70 16.99
C LEU A 35 -36.94 4.72 18.03
N SER A 36 -37.43 5.21 19.17
CA SER A 36 -38.04 4.34 20.19
C SER A 36 -39.47 3.88 19.82
N LYS A 37 -40.08 4.46 18.79
CA LYS A 37 -41.42 4.07 18.34
C LYS A 37 -41.43 2.66 17.75
N SER A 38 -42.48 1.91 18.04
CA SER A 38 -42.72 0.56 17.51
C SER A 38 -43.39 0.56 16.14
N GLU A 39 -44.03 1.66 15.76
CA GLU A 39 -44.67 1.83 14.46
C GLU A 39 -43.62 2.05 13.34
N PRO A 40 -43.89 1.60 12.09
CA PRO A 40 -43.02 1.89 10.96
C PRO A 40 -42.92 3.40 10.69
N PHE A 41 -41.91 3.80 9.93
CA PHE A 41 -41.82 5.15 9.38
C PHE A 41 -42.97 5.40 8.41
N THR A 42 -43.48 6.62 8.42
CA THR A 42 -44.51 7.07 7.49
C THR A 42 -43.90 7.35 6.12
N MET A 43 -44.73 7.38 5.08
CA MET A 43 -44.26 7.69 3.73
C MET A 43 -43.63 9.10 3.63
N GLU A 44 -44.11 10.05 4.44
CA GLU A 44 -43.59 11.42 4.47
C GLU A 44 -42.18 11.50 5.04
N ASP A 45 -41.81 10.59 5.94
CA ASP A 45 -40.48 10.53 6.55
C ASP A 45 -39.38 10.27 5.50
N PHE A 46 -39.74 9.67 4.36
CA PHE A 46 -38.80 9.39 3.25
C PHE A 46 -38.62 10.57 2.27
N ASN A 47 -39.34 11.67 2.46
CA ASN A 47 -39.17 12.85 1.61
C ASN A 47 -37.79 13.47 1.84
N SER A 48 -37.04 13.69 0.76
CA SER A 48 -35.75 14.39 0.86
C SER A 48 -35.90 15.86 0.52
N SER A 49 -35.63 16.71 1.50
CA SER A 49 -35.58 18.16 1.34
C SER A 49 -34.40 18.56 0.44
N LEU A 50 -33.28 17.84 0.53
CA LEU A 50 -32.06 18.13 -0.21
C LEU A 50 -32.19 17.78 -1.70
N LYS A 51 -32.75 16.61 -2.02
CA LYS A 51 -32.97 16.18 -3.40
C LYS A 51 -34.30 16.66 -3.99
N LYS A 52 -35.20 17.20 -3.15
CA LYS A 52 -36.58 17.56 -3.50
C LYS A 52 -37.35 16.38 -4.12
N THR A 53 -37.09 15.17 -3.63
CA THR A 53 -37.69 13.92 -4.11
C THR A 53 -38.61 13.33 -3.06
N LYS A 54 -39.67 12.67 -3.53
CA LYS A 54 -40.57 11.87 -2.70
C LYS A 54 -40.38 10.40 -3.06
N ILE A 55 -40.59 9.51 -2.10
CA ILE A 55 -40.62 8.07 -2.34
C ILE A 55 -41.82 7.71 -3.21
N SER A 56 -41.70 6.68 -4.06
CA SER A 56 -42.85 6.16 -4.81
C SER A 56 -43.72 5.27 -3.91
N GLU A 57 -45.00 5.12 -4.24
CA GLU A 57 -45.88 4.21 -3.50
C GLU A 57 -45.35 2.78 -3.54
N LEU A 58 -44.83 2.33 -4.69
CA LEU A 58 -44.25 1.00 -4.85
C LEU A 58 -43.06 0.80 -3.91
N ASP A 59 -42.16 1.78 -3.83
CA ASP A 59 -40.99 1.73 -2.96
C ASP A 59 -41.38 1.73 -1.48
N TYR A 60 -42.41 2.49 -1.11
CA TYR A 60 -42.94 2.48 0.25
C TYR A 60 -43.57 1.13 0.61
N GLN A 61 -44.26 0.46 -0.32
CA GLN A 61 -44.76 -0.90 -0.09
C GLN A 61 -43.61 -1.91 0.12
N ILE A 62 -42.51 -1.79 -0.63
CA ILE A 62 -41.31 -2.61 -0.43
C ILE A 62 -40.75 -2.42 0.99
N TYR A 63 -40.67 -1.16 1.46
CA TYR A 63 -40.28 -0.86 2.83
C TYR A 63 -41.19 -1.54 3.87
N LEU A 64 -42.51 -1.47 3.69
CA LEU A 64 -43.46 -2.11 4.60
C LEU A 64 -43.33 -3.63 4.61
N GLU A 65 -43.07 -4.25 3.46
CA GLU A 65 -42.80 -5.69 3.37
C GLU A 65 -41.51 -6.09 4.09
N ASP A 66 -40.44 -5.30 3.94
CA ASP A 66 -39.17 -5.51 4.65
C ASP A 66 -39.37 -5.41 6.16
N VAL A 67 -40.08 -4.39 6.63
CA VAL A 67 -40.40 -4.21 8.06
C VAL A 67 -41.23 -5.38 8.58
N LYS A 68 -42.24 -5.86 7.83
CA LYS A 68 -43.04 -7.04 8.22
C LYS A 68 -42.18 -8.30 8.33
N ARG A 69 -41.32 -8.56 7.34
CA ARG A 69 -40.39 -9.70 7.34
C ARG A 69 -39.47 -9.68 8.56
N LEU A 70 -39.03 -8.49 8.96
CA LEU A 70 -38.12 -8.30 10.09
C LEU A 70 -38.82 -8.34 11.46
N HIS A 71 -40.06 -7.84 11.56
CA HIS A 71 -40.89 -7.93 12.77
C HIS A 71 -41.15 -9.37 13.21
N GLN A 72 -41.20 -10.30 12.25
CA GLN A 72 -41.41 -11.72 12.55
C GLN A 72 -40.22 -12.36 13.30
N HIS A 73 -39.02 -11.77 13.24
CA HIS A 73 -37.80 -12.42 13.72
C HIS A 73 -36.94 -11.59 14.69
N ARG A 74 -36.90 -10.25 14.59
CA ARG A 74 -35.92 -9.43 15.35
C ARG A 74 -36.33 -7.99 15.66
N VAL A 75 -37.16 -7.35 14.85
CA VAL A 75 -37.41 -5.89 14.95
C VAL A 75 -38.63 -5.59 15.82
N LYS A 76 -38.47 -4.80 16.88
CA LYS A 76 -39.53 -4.37 17.80
C LYS A 76 -39.77 -2.86 17.74
N ASN A 77 -38.76 -2.10 17.36
CA ASN A 77 -38.82 -0.65 17.22
C ASN A 77 -37.93 -0.19 16.05
N ARG A 78 -37.95 1.11 15.77
CA ARG A 78 -37.16 1.70 14.69
C ARG A 78 -35.64 1.64 14.94
N TRP A 79 -35.18 1.46 16.19
CA TRP A 79 -33.76 1.18 16.47
C TRP A 79 -33.30 -0.14 15.86
N ASP A 80 -34.09 -1.19 16.02
CA ASP A 80 -33.74 -2.51 15.47
C ASP A 80 -33.72 -2.45 13.93
N TYR A 81 -34.59 -1.64 13.32
CA TYR A 81 -34.59 -1.41 11.87
C TYR A 81 -33.35 -0.63 11.39
N LEU A 82 -32.95 0.42 12.12
CA LEU A 82 -31.71 1.17 11.84
C LEU A 82 -30.49 0.25 11.92
N GLN A 83 -30.38 -0.54 12.99
CA GLN A 83 -29.28 -1.50 13.13
C GLN A 83 -29.24 -2.48 11.96
N PHE A 84 -30.39 -3.07 11.59
CA PHE A 84 -30.47 -3.96 10.43
C PHE A 84 -29.99 -3.28 9.15
N TYR A 85 -30.43 -2.04 8.91
CA TYR A 85 -30.04 -1.27 7.73
C TYR A 85 -28.52 -1.05 7.66
N ASP A 86 -27.92 -0.61 8.77
CA ASP A 86 -26.47 -0.38 8.87
C ASP A 86 -25.66 -1.68 8.72
N GLU A 87 -26.17 -2.80 9.23
CA GLU A 87 -25.58 -4.12 9.02
C GLU A 87 -25.62 -4.53 7.54
N GLN A 88 -26.72 -4.29 6.83
CA GLN A 88 -26.82 -4.58 5.39
C GLN A 88 -25.88 -3.70 4.55
N ASP A 89 -25.69 -2.43 4.95
CA ASP A 89 -24.72 -1.52 4.32
C ASP A 89 -23.31 -2.09 4.30
N THR A 90 -22.92 -2.70 5.43
CA THR A 90 -21.62 -3.34 5.55
C THR A 90 -21.58 -4.67 4.80
N TYR A 91 -22.63 -5.49 4.92
CA TYR A 91 -22.69 -6.82 4.32
C TYR A 91 -22.56 -6.79 2.78
N ILE A 92 -23.18 -5.79 2.13
CA ILE A 92 -23.10 -5.59 0.69
C ILE A 92 -21.66 -5.39 0.21
N MET A 93 -20.79 -4.83 1.06
CA MET A 93 -19.39 -4.56 0.72
C MET A 93 -18.46 -5.76 0.87
N ILE A 94 -18.87 -6.78 1.63
CA ILE A 94 -18.03 -7.97 1.86
C ILE A 94 -17.75 -8.70 0.54
N LYS A 95 -18.76 -8.93 -0.30
CA LYS A 95 -18.58 -9.66 -1.57
C LYS A 95 -17.65 -8.91 -2.54
N PRO A 96 -17.86 -7.61 -2.85
CA PRO A 96 -16.92 -6.84 -3.67
C PRO A 96 -15.49 -6.87 -3.14
N LEU A 97 -15.29 -6.69 -1.83
CA LEU A 97 -13.96 -6.75 -1.22
C LEU A 97 -13.31 -8.11 -1.39
N MET A 98 -14.05 -9.21 -1.17
CA MET A 98 -13.56 -10.56 -1.42
C MET A 98 -13.20 -10.79 -2.88
N THR A 99 -14.01 -10.29 -3.83
CA THR A 99 -13.69 -10.36 -5.26
C THR A 99 -12.38 -9.63 -5.57
N LEU A 100 -12.19 -8.42 -5.03
CA LEU A 100 -10.96 -7.64 -5.23
C LEU A 100 -9.73 -8.35 -4.65
N ILE A 101 -9.83 -8.88 -3.42
CA ILE A 101 -8.76 -9.67 -2.80
C ILE A 101 -8.38 -10.84 -3.71
N ASN A 102 -9.37 -11.60 -4.19
CA ASN A 102 -9.12 -12.76 -5.07
C ASN A 102 -8.46 -12.36 -6.40
N LEU A 103 -8.85 -11.23 -6.99
CA LEU A 103 -8.23 -10.71 -8.22
C LEU A 103 -6.74 -10.40 -8.01
N GLN A 104 -6.38 -9.79 -6.89
CA GLN A 104 -4.97 -9.45 -6.62
C GLN A 104 -4.16 -10.65 -6.17
N PHE A 105 -4.81 -11.59 -5.46
CA PHE A 105 -4.18 -12.83 -5.05
C PHE A 105 -3.74 -13.70 -6.24
N LYS A 106 -4.40 -13.60 -7.40
CA LYS A 106 -3.94 -14.23 -8.66
C LYS A 106 -2.50 -13.83 -9.03
N TYR A 107 -2.09 -12.61 -8.67
CA TYR A 107 -0.75 -12.08 -8.88
C TYR A 107 0.15 -12.22 -7.64
N LYS A 108 -0.30 -12.99 -6.64
CA LYS A 108 0.37 -13.17 -5.35
C LYS A 108 0.57 -11.86 -4.58
N ILE A 109 -0.35 -10.91 -4.80
CA ILE A 109 -0.37 -9.62 -4.12
C ILE A 109 -1.42 -9.71 -3.02
N ASP A 110 -0.99 -9.52 -1.77
CA ASP A 110 -1.90 -9.35 -0.64
C ASP A 110 -2.42 -7.91 -0.62
N MET A 111 -3.70 -7.72 -0.94
CA MET A 111 -4.32 -6.40 -0.98
C MET A 111 -4.25 -5.66 0.36
N PHE A 112 -4.28 -6.37 1.50
CA PHE A 112 -4.23 -5.74 2.83
C PHE A 112 -2.84 -5.22 3.21
N SER A 113 -1.79 -5.80 2.62
CA SER A 113 -0.42 -5.35 2.81
C SER A 113 -0.10 -4.06 2.03
N PHE A 114 -0.96 -3.63 1.11
CA PHE A 114 -0.77 -2.43 0.29
C PHE A 114 -1.65 -1.28 0.74
N MET A 115 -1.12 -0.05 0.67
CA MET A 115 -1.83 1.16 1.10
C MET A 115 -2.99 1.55 0.19
N SER A 116 -3.01 1.11 -1.08
CA SER A 116 -4.06 1.49 -2.04
C SER A 116 -4.18 0.51 -3.23
N MET A 117 -5.28 0.65 -3.97
CA MET A 117 -5.53 -0.11 -5.19
C MET A 117 -4.59 0.28 -6.34
N GLU A 118 -4.16 1.54 -6.40
CA GLU A 118 -3.14 2.00 -7.36
C GLU A 118 -1.80 1.34 -7.08
N ALA A 119 -1.42 1.18 -5.81
CA ALA A 119 -0.22 0.47 -5.42
C ALA A 119 -0.27 -1.01 -5.82
N CYS A 120 -1.42 -1.66 -5.61
CA CYS A 120 -1.67 -3.02 -6.12
C CYS A 120 -1.53 -3.09 -7.64
N SER A 121 -2.13 -2.16 -8.39
CA SER A 121 -2.05 -2.09 -9.86
C SER A 121 -0.61 -1.93 -10.35
N ASN A 122 0.18 -1.09 -9.69
CA ASN A 122 1.60 -0.93 -10.00
C ASN A 122 2.38 -2.21 -9.72
N ALA A 123 2.12 -2.91 -8.61
CA ALA A 123 2.73 -4.20 -8.34
C ALA A 123 2.38 -5.25 -9.41
N ILE A 124 1.13 -5.30 -9.87
CA ILE A 124 0.70 -6.17 -10.98
C ILE A 124 1.49 -5.85 -12.26
N LYS A 125 1.69 -4.57 -12.59
CA LYS A 125 2.50 -4.17 -13.76
C LYS A 125 3.91 -4.71 -13.66
N TYR A 126 4.55 -4.65 -12.49
CA TYR A 126 5.88 -5.21 -12.29
C TYR A 126 5.89 -6.73 -12.41
N VAL A 127 4.92 -7.43 -11.80
CA VAL A 127 4.79 -8.89 -11.94
C VAL A 127 4.66 -9.28 -13.41
N LYS A 128 3.89 -8.51 -14.18
CA LYS A 128 3.71 -8.73 -15.62
C LYS A 128 4.94 -8.42 -16.46
N ALA A 129 5.61 -7.28 -16.21
CA ALA A 129 6.81 -6.89 -16.96
C ALA A 129 7.97 -7.89 -16.79
N TYR A 130 7.97 -8.64 -15.69
CA TYR A 130 9.02 -9.58 -15.35
C TYR A 130 8.55 -11.04 -15.34
N GLU A 131 7.37 -11.35 -15.91
CA GLU A 131 6.83 -12.71 -15.87
C GLU A 131 7.69 -13.72 -16.62
N ASP A 132 8.41 -13.26 -17.64
CA ASP A 132 9.32 -14.07 -18.47
C ASP A 132 10.78 -14.06 -17.97
N ILE A 133 11.08 -13.36 -16.87
CA ILE A 133 12.43 -13.34 -16.31
C ILE A 133 12.66 -14.58 -15.45
N ASP A 134 13.57 -15.44 -15.91
CA ASP A 134 14.15 -16.52 -15.11
C ASP A 134 15.30 -15.97 -14.26
N VAL A 135 15.13 -15.96 -12.94
CA VAL A 135 16.17 -15.50 -12.01
C VAL A 135 17.45 -16.35 -12.10
N ASN A 136 17.32 -17.60 -12.56
CA ASN A 136 18.44 -18.52 -12.79
C ASN A 136 18.88 -18.55 -14.26
N GLY A 137 18.25 -17.74 -15.11
CA GLY A 137 18.50 -17.69 -16.54
C GLY A 137 19.93 -17.20 -16.85
N VAL A 138 20.54 -17.79 -17.86
CA VAL A 138 21.84 -17.34 -18.37
C VAL A 138 21.60 -16.26 -19.42
N TYR A 139 21.75 -15.01 -19.01
CA TYR A 139 21.58 -13.86 -19.90
C TYR A 139 22.91 -13.45 -20.56
N PRO A 140 22.89 -12.95 -21.80
CA PRO A 140 24.07 -12.40 -22.45
C PRO A 140 24.71 -11.32 -21.58
N LYS A 141 26.02 -11.43 -21.37
CA LYS A 141 26.78 -10.34 -20.73
C LYS A 141 26.88 -9.22 -21.75
N PHE A 142 26.14 -8.14 -21.54
CA PHE A 142 26.36 -6.92 -22.30
C PHE A 142 27.72 -6.34 -21.91
N GLU A 143 28.58 -6.11 -22.89
CA GLU A 143 29.82 -5.38 -22.66
C GLU A 143 29.47 -3.92 -22.35
N ASP A 144 29.65 -3.54 -21.09
CA ASP A 144 29.54 -2.15 -20.66
C ASP A 144 30.76 -1.38 -21.19
N ASN A 145 30.55 -0.76 -22.36
CA ASN A 145 31.53 0.11 -23.02
C ASN A 145 31.55 1.52 -22.41
N SER A 146 30.82 1.78 -21.32
CA SER A 146 30.83 3.07 -20.67
C SER A 146 32.21 3.40 -20.12
N GLN A 147 32.55 4.69 -20.22
CA GLN A 147 33.84 5.19 -19.76
C GLN A 147 33.96 5.01 -18.24
N LYS A 148 35.05 4.36 -17.81
CA LYS A 148 35.38 4.22 -16.39
C LYS A 148 35.46 5.57 -15.71
N PHE A 149 34.86 5.65 -14.53
CA PHE A 149 34.91 6.85 -13.71
C PHE A 149 36.35 7.13 -13.24
N TYR A 150 36.71 8.41 -13.20
CA TYR A 150 37.87 8.89 -12.47
C TYR A 150 37.46 10.01 -11.54
N LEU A 151 37.93 9.96 -10.30
CA LEU A 151 37.59 10.97 -9.30
C LEU A 151 38.29 12.29 -9.60
N THR A 152 37.53 13.38 -9.63
CA THR A 152 38.04 14.76 -9.68
C THR A 152 37.95 15.40 -8.30
N GLU A 153 38.82 16.37 -8.01
CA GLU A 153 38.83 17.06 -6.71
C GLU A 153 37.51 17.79 -6.45
N ASN A 154 36.98 18.49 -7.45
CA ASN A 154 35.68 19.19 -7.34
C ASN A 154 34.54 18.23 -6.98
N TYR A 155 34.53 17.04 -7.58
CA TYR A 155 33.53 16.02 -7.25
C TYR A 155 33.70 15.53 -5.81
N TRP A 156 34.93 15.26 -5.38
CA TRP A 156 35.23 14.83 -4.02
C TRP A 156 34.81 15.87 -2.97
N GLN A 157 35.19 17.14 -3.17
CA GLN A 157 34.81 18.24 -2.27
C GLN A 157 33.29 18.39 -2.16
N SER A 158 32.57 18.26 -3.28
CA SER A 158 31.11 18.26 -3.27
C SER A 158 30.53 17.11 -2.43
N LYS A 159 31.11 15.91 -2.54
CA LYS A 159 30.70 14.74 -1.76
C LYS A 159 30.98 14.88 -0.27
N VAL A 160 32.18 15.31 0.12
CA VAL A 160 32.56 15.55 1.51
C VAL A 160 31.58 16.52 2.19
N LYS A 161 31.25 17.64 1.54
CA LYS A 161 30.23 18.59 2.01
C LYS A 161 28.86 17.92 2.20
N GLY A 162 28.46 17.08 1.25
CA GLY A 162 27.22 16.31 1.33
C GLY A 162 27.17 15.32 2.50
N TYR A 163 28.27 14.63 2.78
CA TYR A 163 28.35 13.69 3.91
C TYR A 163 28.31 14.41 5.26
N LEU A 164 29.06 15.50 5.40
CA LEU A 164 29.05 16.33 6.62
C LEU A 164 27.65 16.89 6.91
N SER A 165 26.95 17.38 5.89
CA SER A 165 25.58 17.88 6.04
C SER A 165 24.62 16.78 6.52
N GLN A 166 24.71 15.58 5.94
CA GLN A 166 23.89 14.43 6.34
C GLN A 166 24.13 14.00 7.78
N ASP A 167 25.38 13.93 8.22
CA ASP A 167 25.72 13.51 9.58
C ASP A 167 25.36 14.56 10.62
N LYS A 168 25.56 15.84 10.29
CA LYS A 168 25.12 16.96 11.14
C LYS A 168 23.60 16.97 11.32
N HIS A 169 22.85 16.76 10.25
CA HIS A 169 21.38 16.69 10.29
C HIS A 169 20.90 15.56 11.21
N GLN A 170 21.58 14.42 11.16
CA GLN A 170 21.28 13.23 11.97
C GLN A 170 21.98 13.23 13.34
N LYS A 171 22.61 14.35 13.74
CA LYS A 171 23.33 14.53 15.02
C LYS A 171 24.37 13.44 15.31
N ARG A 172 25.03 12.93 14.27
CA ARG A 172 26.11 11.93 14.41
C ARG A 172 27.44 12.62 14.74
N ASP A 173 28.32 11.88 15.40
CA ASP A 173 29.71 12.32 15.59
C ASP A 173 30.41 12.44 14.24
N SER A 174 30.94 13.63 13.96
CA SER A 174 31.63 13.99 12.73
C SER A 174 33.12 14.28 12.93
N THR A 175 33.67 14.05 14.13
CA THR A 175 35.07 14.34 14.47
C THR A 175 36.07 13.68 13.52
N ASN A 176 35.79 12.43 13.13
CA ASN A 176 36.65 11.62 12.26
C ASN A 176 36.06 11.40 10.87
N ASN A 177 35.17 12.28 10.41
CA ASN A 177 34.60 12.17 9.07
C ASN A 177 35.66 12.37 7.98
N VAL A 178 35.39 11.77 6.81
CA VAL A 178 36.18 11.98 5.60
C VAL A 178 36.34 13.46 5.29
N GLN A 179 37.54 13.84 4.87
CA GLN A 179 37.94 15.22 4.59
C GLN A 179 38.37 15.39 3.13
N ASP A 180 38.46 16.64 2.67
CA ASP A 180 38.97 16.97 1.34
C ASP A 180 40.39 16.44 1.13
N SER A 181 41.21 16.40 2.19
CA SER A 181 42.57 15.85 2.20
C SER A 181 42.65 14.35 1.88
N ASP A 182 41.54 13.63 1.99
CA ASP A 182 41.48 12.17 1.75
C ASP A 182 41.32 11.82 0.27
N TYR A 183 41.30 12.82 -0.60
CA TYR A 183 41.10 12.68 -2.04
C TYR A 183 41.96 11.58 -2.67
N ASN A 184 43.26 11.53 -2.40
CA ASN A 184 44.15 10.55 -3.01
C ASN A 184 43.82 9.11 -2.59
N TYR A 185 43.41 8.91 -1.35
CA TYR A 185 42.97 7.62 -0.84
C TYR A 185 41.71 7.16 -1.58
N PHE A 186 40.67 8.00 -1.64
CA PHE A 186 39.40 7.65 -2.28
C PHE A 186 39.50 7.58 -3.81
N LYS A 187 40.41 8.32 -4.42
CA LYS A 187 40.73 8.21 -5.85
C LYS A 187 41.25 6.82 -6.20
N GLN A 188 42.19 6.29 -5.40
CA GLN A 188 42.69 4.93 -5.59
C GLN A 188 41.62 3.88 -5.27
N LEU A 189 40.85 4.10 -4.20
CA LEU A 189 39.77 3.21 -3.81
C LEU A 189 38.76 3.05 -4.96
N PHE A 190 38.21 4.15 -5.51
CA PHE A 190 37.22 4.07 -6.60
C PHE A 190 37.80 3.54 -7.92
N LYS A 191 39.11 3.67 -8.15
CA LYS A 191 39.76 3.14 -9.36
C LYS A 191 39.83 1.61 -9.34
N GLY A 192 40.08 1.03 -8.17
CA GLY A 192 40.26 -0.42 -7.98
C GLY A 192 39.05 -1.18 -7.46
N SER A 193 37.96 -0.48 -7.10
CA SER A 193 36.77 -1.09 -6.50
C SER A 193 35.55 -0.99 -7.40
N ASN A 194 34.58 -1.83 -7.09
CA ASN A 194 33.21 -1.77 -7.60
C ASN A 194 32.26 -1.41 -6.46
N CYS A 195 30.99 -1.20 -6.76
CA CYS A 195 29.97 -1.03 -5.73
C CYS A 195 29.93 -2.25 -4.78
N SER A 196 30.05 -2.03 -3.48
CA SER A 196 30.02 -3.08 -2.46
C SER A 196 28.67 -3.80 -2.34
N ILE A 197 27.57 -3.18 -2.78
CA ILE A 197 26.22 -3.78 -2.70
C ILE A 197 25.87 -4.55 -3.97
N CYS A 198 26.00 -3.93 -5.15
CA CYS A 198 25.55 -4.53 -6.41
C CYS A 198 26.69 -5.07 -7.30
N GLY A 199 27.95 -4.82 -6.96
CA GLY A 199 29.11 -5.26 -7.75
C GLY A 199 29.34 -4.51 -9.07
N CYS A 200 28.50 -3.53 -9.42
CA CYS A 200 28.65 -2.76 -10.66
C CYS A 200 29.92 -1.89 -10.64
N LYS A 201 30.52 -1.73 -11.82
CA LYS A 201 31.67 -0.85 -12.04
C LYS A 201 31.25 0.62 -11.96
N PHE A 202 32.18 1.47 -11.54
CA PHE A 202 31.96 2.91 -11.54
C PHE A 202 32.25 3.52 -12.92
N THR A 203 31.27 4.23 -13.45
CA THR A 203 31.31 4.91 -14.75
C THR A 203 30.84 6.35 -14.61
N PHE A 204 30.93 7.15 -15.66
CA PHE A 204 30.38 8.51 -15.63
C PHE A 204 28.86 8.55 -15.44
N ASP A 205 28.16 7.50 -15.87
CA ASP A 205 26.72 7.35 -15.64
C ASP A 205 26.43 6.75 -14.26
N ASN A 206 27.28 5.81 -13.81
CA ASN A 206 27.20 5.18 -12.50
C ASN A 206 28.29 5.70 -11.55
N LYS A 207 28.17 6.96 -11.11
CA LYS A 207 29.19 7.62 -10.30
C LYS A 207 29.24 7.04 -8.86
N PRO A 208 30.44 6.88 -8.28
CA PRO A 208 30.57 6.34 -6.93
C PRO A 208 30.09 7.31 -5.85
N THR A 209 29.62 6.74 -4.75
CA THR A 209 29.36 7.39 -3.48
C THR A 209 29.95 6.55 -2.36
N LEU A 210 29.98 7.10 -1.15
CA LEU A 210 30.28 6.35 0.06
C LEU A 210 28.98 5.99 0.76
N ASP A 211 28.84 4.72 1.09
CA ASP A 211 27.76 4.20 1.92
C ASP A 211 28.31 3.83 3.30
N LYS A 212 27.51 4.03 4.34
CA LYS A 212 27.92 3.74 5.71
C LYS A 212 27.77 2.25 6.01
N ILE A 213 28.75 1.66 6.67
CA ILE A 213 28.67 0.28 7.17
C ILE A 213 27.74 0.24 8.39
N ASP A 214 27.93 1.18 9.33
CA ASP A 214 27.08 1.38 10.49
C ASP A 214 26.37 2.74 10.39
N ASN A 215 25.03 2.71 10.28
CA ASN A 215 24.18 3.89 10.14
C ASN A 215 24.10 4.76 11.41
N SER A 216 24.54 4.24 12.56
CA SER A 216 24.62 5.01 13.81
C SER A 216 25.86 5.92 13.85
N LYS A 217 26.88 5.64 13.04
CA LYS A 217 28.16 6.36 13.00
C LYS A 217 28.26 7.29 11.79
N GLY A 218 29.15 8.29 11.89
CA GLY A 218 29.46 9.21 10.79
C GLY A 218 30.24 8.56 9.65
N HIS A 219 30.48 9.30 8.58
CA HIS A 219 31.28 8.86 7.44
C HIS A 219 32.79 8.93 7.74
N SER A 220 33.30 8.12 8.66
CA SER A 220 34.74 7.93 8.85
C SER A 220 35.30 6.93 7.84
N LYS A 221 36.62 6.97 7.58
CA LYS A 221 37.28 6.07 6.61
C LYS A 221 37.02 4.59 6.88
N ASP A 222 36.97 4.20 8.16
CA ASP A 222 36.76 2.80 8.58
C ASP A 222 35.27 2.41 8.61
N ASN A 223 34.35 3.36 8.45
CA ASN A 223 32.91 3.13 8.46
C ASN A 223 32.24 3.34 7.10
N VAL A 224 33.02 3.46 6.02
CA VAL A 224 32.48 3.72 4.68
C VAL A 224 32.95 2.69 3.66
N GLN A 225 32.09 2.40 2.70
CA GLN A 225 32.40 1.54 1.57
C GLN A 225 31.94 2.17 0.24
N PRO A 226 32.64 1.90 -0.89
CA PRO A 226 32.23 2.37 -2.20
C PRO A 226 30.86 1.81 -2.61
N CYS A 227 29.96 2.67 -3.06
CA CYS A 227 28.62 2.28 -3.47
C CYS A 227 28.15 3.10 -4.67
N CYS A 228 27.16 2.60 -5.42
CA CYS A 228 26.52 3.34 -6.51
C CYS A 228 25.31 4.12 -5.98
N SER A 229 24.78 5.06 -6.77
CA SER A 229 23.43 5.61 -6.52
C SER A 229 22.30 4.61 -6.78
N CYS A 230 22.59 3.54 -7.53
CA CYS A 230 21.62 2.51 -7.93
C CYS A 230 20.96 1.80 -6.74
N THR A 231 21.58 1.86 -5.56
CA THR A 231 21.10 1.21 -4.32
C THR A 231 20.31 2.12 -3.38
N ARG A 232 20.31 3.45 -3.60
CA ARG A 232 19.44 4.37 -2.83
C ARG A 232 17.96 4.15 -3.13
N VAL A 233 17.65 3.85 -4.39
CA VAL A 233 16.29 3.44 -4.80
C VAL A 233 15.95 2.09 -4.20
N SER A 234 16.95 1.23 -3.98
CA SER A 234 16.77 -0.09 -3.41
C SER A 234 16.41 0.00 -1.93
N LEU A 235 17.12 0.69 -1.04
CA LEU A 235 16.77 0.65 0.40
C LEU A 235 15.47 1.39 0.76
N ASP A 236 15.14 2.50 0.09
CA ASP A 236 13.90 3.25 0.35
C ASP A 236 12.66 2.57 -0.27
N ASN A 237 12.81 1.78 -1.35
CA ASN A 237 11.73 0.99 -1.96
C ASN A 237 11.79 -0.53 -1.67
N LEU A 238 12.85 -1.04 -1.03
CA LEU A 238 12.99 -2.43 -0.57
C LEU A 238 12.67 -2.60 0.92
N TYR A 239 12.39 -1.54 1.67
CA TYR A 239 11.78 -1.76 2.98
C TYR A 239 10.43 -2.52 2.86
N PRO A 240 9.66 -2.36 1.77
CA PRO A 240 8.67 -3.34 1.36
C PRO A 240 9.29 -4.55 0.65
N GLN A 241 10.13 -4.39 -0.39
CA GLN A 241 10.49 -5.53 -1.24
C GLN A 241 11.50 -6.55 -0.67
N SER A 242 12.54 -6.17 0.08
CA SER A 242 13.49 -7.14 0.68
C SER A 242 12.88 -7.85 1.89
N THR A 243 11.99 -7.16 2.60
CA THR A 243 11.13 -7.74 3.63
C THR A 243 10.09 -8.65 2.96
N LEU A 244 9.51 -8.28 1.82
CA LEU A 244 8.63 -9.16 1.03
C LEU A 244 9.39 -10.38 0.52
N THR A 245 10.62 -10.29 0.01
CA THR A 245 11.35 -11.47 -0.48
C THR A 245 11.71 -12.42 0.67
N LYS A 246 12.10 -11.91 1.84
CA LYS A 246 12.40 -12.75 3.03
C LYS A 246 11.12 -13.29 3.69
N SER A 247 10.07 -12.49 3.79
CA SER A 247 8.75 -12.91 4.32
C SER A 247 8.02 -13.86 3.36
N TYR A 248 8.15 -13.68 2.05
CA TYR A 248 7.63 -14.58 1.03
C TYR A 248 8.41 -15.89 0.98
N GLN A 249 9.74 -15.87 1.13
CA GLN A 249 10.53 -17.10 1.31
C GLN A 249 10.19 -17.79 2.63
N SER A 250 10.00 -17.04 3.72
CA SER A 250 9.53 -17.59 5.00
C SER A 250 8.12 -18.19 4.91
N TYR A 251 7.22 -17.56 4.15
CA TYR A 251 5.85 -18.03 3.92
C TYR A 251 5.80 -19.28 3.02
N LEU A 252 6.61 -19.32 1.96
CA LEU A 252 6.77 -20.51 1.13
C LEU A 252 7.35 -21.69 1.92
N ASN A 253 8.27 -21.42 2.84
CA ASN A 253 8.84 -22.43 3.73
C ASN A 253 7.85 -22.89 4.82
N SER A 254 6.94 -22.03 5.31
CA SER A 254 5.91 -22.41 6.27
C SER A 254 4.68 -23.08 5.64
N SER A 255 4.42 -22.83 4.34
CA SER A 255 3.29 -23.40 3.60
C SER A 255 3.49 -24.86 3.17
N GLN A 256 4.65 -25.46 3.47
CA GLN A 256 4.86 -26.91 3.33
C GLN A 256 4.27 -27.74 4.48
N MET A 257 3.68 -27.11 5.50
CA MET A 257 2.83 -27.82 6.46
C MET A 257 1.40 -27.85 5.94
N THR A 258 1.05 -28.97 5.32
CA THR A 258 -0.33 -29.35 5.00
C THR A 258 -1.23 -29.22 6.23
N PRO A 259 -2.41 -28.56 6.14
CA PRO A 259 -3.44 -28.72 7.15
C PRO A 259 -3.94 -30.16 7.06
N LYS A 260 -3.62 -30.97 8.07
CA LYS A 260 -4.40 -32.17 8.35
C LYS A 260 -5.79 -31.72 8.76
N LEU A 261 -6.74 -31.86 7.84
CA LEU A 261 -8.16 -31.89 8.18
C LEU A 261 -8.39 -33.13 9.05
N ASN A 262 -8.66 -32.90 10.33
CA ASN A 262 -9.41 -33.80 11.21
C ASN A 262 -10.73 -33.11 11.56
#